data_AF-A0A364JVK7-F1
#
_entry.id   AF-A0A364JVK7-F1
#
_cell.length_a   1.000
_cell.length_b   1.000
_cell.length_c   1.000
_cell.angle_alpha   90.00
_cell.angle_beta   90.00
_cell.angle_gamma   90.00
#
_symmetry.space_group_name_H-M   'P 1'
#
loop_
_entity.id
_entity.type
_entity.pdbx_description
1 polymer ?
#
loop_
_entity_poly.entity_id
_entity_poly.type
_entity_poly.pdbx_seq_one_letter_code
_entity_poly.pdbx_strand_id
1 'polypeptide(L)'
;MTNHAQISLNTPLSSWMSAVDSNRALSQMTIMGTHDSCAIHEIVGIGKCQTLRLTEQLKLGARYLDIRCYVKNGSFEMHHSIIDERQSFDDVMQECLGFLSDNPSETIFMRIKQEQSSASDPEFMSIFNGKYGHYQTSMLFVDTRISPGRLGEARGKITVVSNVKPLPGIRWDDLKIQDDDEQDDHAKKWNLIETLLNDAASYHNNHEDQYYLNSFNAHDPIDLTSSIKDIAQYTKNKFMNYIEQAPVSPCYYGLLPVDFIDLYSEDDMKRILYYNN
;
A
#
# COMPACT_ATOMS: atom_id res chain seq x y z
N MET A 1 13.92 30.50 -7.89
CA MET A 1 12.51 30.32 -7.48
C MET A 1 11.95 29.18 -8.30
N THR A 2 12.13 27.96 -7.82
CA THR A 2 11.51 26.76 -8.40
C THR A 2 10.03 26.82 -8.05
N ASN A 3 9.16 26.96 -9.05
CA ASN A 3 7.74 26.71 -8.88
C ASN A 3 7.60 25.21 -8.58
N HIS A 4 7.56 24.84 -7.30
CA HIS A 4 7.15 23.50 -6.90
C HIS A 4 5.67 23.39 -7.27
N ALA A 5 5.37 22.56 -8.27
CA ALA A 5 4.00 22.21 -8.59
C ALA A 5 3.39 21.62 -7.30
N GLN A 6 2.26 22.15 -6.87
CA GLN A 6 1.50 21.55 -5.79
C GLN A 6 0.43 20.68 -6.42
N ILE A 7 0.15 19.52 -5.82
CA ILE A 7 -1.07 18.76 -6.03
C ILE A 7 -2.22 19.73 -5.85
N SER A 8 -2.80 20.12 -6.98
CA SER A 8 -4.01 20.92 -7.03
C SER A 8 -5.20 19.97 -7.08
N LEU A 9 -6.38 20.46 -6.73
CA LEU A 9 -7.63 19.70 -6.90
C LEU A 9 -7.88 19.27 -8.36
N ASN A 10 -7.14 19.81 -9.33
CA ASN A 10 -7.27 19.48 -10.75
C ASN A 10 -6.26 18.41 -11.22
N THR A 11 -5.31 17.98 -10.37
CA THR A 11 -4.38 16.91 -10.74
C THR A 11 -5.13 15.58 -10.78
N PRO A 12 -5.09 14.83 -11.90
CA PRO A 12 -5.73 13.51 -11.98
C PRO A 12 -5.14 12.53 -10.95
N LEU A 13 -6.00 11.72 -10.32
CA LEU A 13 -5.58 10.70 -9.36
C LEU A 13 -4.68 9.62 -9.99
N SER A 14 -4.78 9.38 -11.30
CA SER A 14 -3.88 8.44 -11.99
C SER A 14 -2.44 8.96 -12.13
N SER A 15 -2.20 10.25 -11.94
CA SER A 15 -0.89 10.88 -12.16
C SER A 15 -0.53 11.86 -11.04
N TRP A 16 -0.99 11.62 -9.81
CA TRP A 16 -0.87 12.60 -8.73
C TRP A 16 0.58 12.81 -8.29
N MET A 17 1.45 11.79 -8.41
CA MET A 17 2.87 11.94 -8.06
C MET A 17 3.62 12.83 -9.05
N SER A 18 3.07 13.15 -10.22
CA SER A 18 3.66 14.12 -11.17
C SER A 18 3.86 15.51 -10.56
N ALA A 19 3.06 15.87 -9.56
CA ALA A 19 3.18 17.14 -8.85
C ALA A 19 4.17 17.10 -7.67
N VAL A 20 4.63 15.92 -7.24
CA VAL A 20 5.55 15.82 -6.09
C VAL A 20 7.00 15.97 -6.55
N ASP A 21 7.85 16.65 -5.76
CA ASP A 21 9.28 16.82 -6.07
C ASP A 21 9.98 15.45 -6.19
N SER A 22 10.80 15.27 -7.23
CA SER A 22 11.55 14.03 -7.43
C SER A 22 12.61 13.75 -6.35
N ASN A 23 13.03 14.77 -5.60
CA ASN A 23 13.91 14.62 -4.43
C ASN A 23 13.16 14.26 -3.15
N ARG A 24 11.82 14.12 -3.18
CA ARG A 24 11.07 13.66 -2.01
C ARG A 24 11.55 12.27 -1.61
N ALA A 25 11.88 12.10 -0.33
CA ALA A 25 12.16 10.78 0.24
C ALA A 25 10.88 9.94 0.19
N LEU A 26 10.99 8.69 -0.26
CA LEU A 26 9.84 7.79 -0.36
C LEU A 26 9.18 7.51 1.01
N SER A 27 9.97 7.54 2.08
CA SER A 27 9.53 7.44 3.48
C SER A 27 8.72 8.65 3.96
N GLN A 28 8.92 9.83 3.35
CA GLN A 28 8.18 11.06 3.61
C GLN A 28 7.07 11.25 2.58
N MET A 29 6.30 10.20 2.31
CA MET A 29 5.12 10.28 1.47
C MET A 29 3.92 9.73 2.22
N THR A 30 2.78 10.37 2.05
CA THR A 30 1.48 9.81 2.43
C THR A 30 0.95 9.06 1.21
N ILE A 31 1.00 7.73 1.28
CA ILE A 31 0.61 6.83 0.21
C ILE A 31 -0.63 6.05 0.64
N MET A 32 -1.77 6.35 0.05
CA MET A 32 -2.94 5.48 0.15
C MET A 32 -2.68 4.16 -0.59
N GLY A 33 -3.18 3.07 -0.04
CA GLY A 33 -3.08 1.75 -0.64
C GLY A 33 -4.20 0.83 -0.25
N THR A 34 -4.10 -0.43 -0.66
CA THR A 34 -5.11 -1.44 -0.39
C THR A 34 -4.52 -2.60 0.40
N HIS A 35 -5.23 -3.00 1.45
CA HIS A 35 -5.03 -4.26 2.14
C HIS A 35 -5.58 -5.40 1.28
N ASP A 36 -4.86 -6.54 1.27
CA ASP A 36 -5.19 -7.71 0.47
C ASP A 36 -5.67 -7.33 -0.93
N SER A 37 -4.83 -6.63 -1.70
CA SER A 37 -5.25 -5.87 -2.88
C SER A 37 -5.95 -6.72 -3.95
N CYS A 38 -5.67 -8.02 -3.98
CA CYS A 38 -6.28 -8.97 -4.92
C CYS A 38 -7.54 -9.65 -4.37
N ALA A 39 -7.89 -9.48 -3.09
CA ALA A 39 -9.01 -10.14 -2.43
C ALA A 39 -10.37 -9.54 -2.82
N ILE A 40 -10.80 -9.89 -4.04
CA ILE A 40 -12.06 -9.43 -4.67
C ILE A 40 -13.12 -10.53 -4.72
N HIS A 41 -12.72 -11.78 -4.45
CA HIS A 41 -13.61 -12.92 -4.30
C HIS A 41 -13.85 -13.22 -2.82
N GLU A 42 -14.90 -14.00 -2.55
CA GLU A 42 -15.32 -14.38 -1.20
C GLU A 42 -15.90 -15.79 -1.20
N ILE A 43 -15.89 -16.41 -0.03
CA ILE A 43 -16.65 -17.63 0.24
C ILE A 43 -17.74 -17.27 1.25
N VAL A 44 -19.00 -17.25 0.80
CA VAL A 44 -20.17 -16.95 1.66
C VAL A 44 -20.04 -15.59 2.38
N GLY A 45 -19.56 -14.56 1.67
CA GLY A 45 -19.37 -13.21 2.22
C GLY A 45 -18.07 -13.00 3.01
N ILE A 46 -17.25 -14.04 3.16
CA ILE A 46 -16.00 -13.99 3.93
C ILE A 46 -14.81 -13.75 3.01
N GLY A 47 -13.91 -12.86 3.43
CA GLY A 47 -12.58 -12.71 2.86
C GLY A 47 -12.46 -11.65 1.75
N LYS A 48 -13.54 -10.95 1.39
CA LYS A 48 -13.44 -9.85 0.44
C LYS A 48 -12.94 -8.58 1.11
N CYS A 49 -11.81 -8.06 0.65
CA CYS A 49 -11.20 -6.81 1.13
C CYS A 49 -11.35 -5.67 0.11
N GLN A 50 -11.51 -6.00 -1.17
CA GLN A 50 -11.64 -5.01 -2.26
C GLN A 50 -12.80 -5.36 -3.20
N THR A 51 -13.37 -4.35 -3.85
CA THR A 51 -14.40 -4.52 -4.89
C THR A 51 -13.85 -4.37 -6.31
N LEU A 52 -12.64 -3.84 -6.44
CA LEU A 52 -12.02 -3.40 -7.68
C LEU A 52 -10.77 -4.21 -8.00
N ARG A 53 -10.46 -4.41 -9.29
CA ARG A 53 -9.15 -4.92 -9.72
C ARG A 53 -8.06 -3.87 -9.54
N LEU A 54 -6.80 -4.30 -9.54
CA LEU A 54 -5.63 -3.45 -9.25
C LEU A 54 -5.60 -2.20 -10.13
N THR A 55 -5.83 -2.33 -11.44
CA THR A 55 -5.84 -1.18 -12.36
C THR A 55 -6.82 -0.08 -11.94
N GLU A 56 -8.02 -0.46 -11.47
CA GLU A 56 -9.02 0.51 -11.01
C GLU A 56 -8.67 1.10 -9.64
N GLN A 57 -8.10 0.31 -8.73
CA GLN A 57 -7.56 0.83 -7.46
C GLN A 57 -6.47 1.90 -7.72
N LEU A 58 -5.56 1.63 -8.67
CA LEU A 58 -4.51 2.56 -9.07
C LEU A 58 -5.09 3.83 -9.72
N LYS A 59 -6.15 3.73 -10.53
CA LYS A 59 -6.85 4.92 -11.08
C LYS A 59 -7.51 5.78 -10.00
N LEU A 60 -7.96 5.16 -8.89
CA LEU A 60 -8.45 5.88 -7.71
C LEU A 60 -7.33 6.51 -6.86
N GLY A 61 -6.07 6.39 -7.27
CA GLY A 61 -4.94 7.07 -6.62
C GLY A 61 -4.17 6.20 -5.63
N ALA A 62 -4.56 4.94 -5.42
CA ALA A 62 -3.78 4.00 -4.62
C ALA A 62 -2.39 3.80 -5.22
N ARG A 63 -1.35 3.77 -4.39
CA ARG A 63 0.04 3.48 -4.81
C ARG A 63 0.75 2.50 -3.87
N TYR A 64 0.06 1.95 -2.88
CA TYR A 64 0.52 0.78 -2.14
C TYR A 64 -0.42 -0.39 -2.40
N LEU A 65 0.14 -1.56 -2.71
CA LEU A 65 -0.59 -2.81 -2.94
C LEU A 65 -0.02 -3.92 -2.04
N ASP A 66 -0.88 -4.58 -1.28
CA ASP A 66 -0.58 -5.78 -0.50
C ASP A 66 -0.79 -7.04 -1.37
N ILE A 67 0.31 -7.57 -1.92
CA ILE A 67 0.31 -8.71 -2.84
C ILE A 67 0.73 -9.98 -2.09
N ARG A 68 -0.24 -10.87 -1.92
CA ARG A 68 -0.14 -12.09 -1.12
C ARG A 68 -0.01 -13.32 -2.00
N CYS A 69 1.22 -13.82 -2.11
CA CYS A 69 1.62 -14.90 -3.00
C CYS A 69 1.49 -16.27 -2.32
N TYR A 70 0.62 -17.12 -2.83
CA TYR A 70 0.58 -18.54 -2.51
C TYR A 70 1.44 -19.32 -3.49
N VAL A 71 2.42 -20.09 -2.98
CA VAL A 71 3.26 -20.94 -3.81
C VAL A 71 2.51 -22.21 -4.20
N LYS A 72 2.25 -22.38 -5.50
CA LYS A 72 1.60 -23.56 -6.05
C LYS A 72 2.21 -23.94 -7.39
N ASN A 73 2.60 -25.21 -7.52
CA ASN A 73 3.14 -25.79 -8.75
C ASN A 73 4.28 -24.97 -9.39
N GLY A 74 5.21 -24.43 -8.58
CA GLY A 74 6.33 -23.63 -9.07
C GLY A 74 5.96 -22.23 -9.56
N SER A 75 4.84 -21.68 -9.10
CA SER A 75 4.35 -20.35 -9.45
C SER A 75 3.65 -19.67 -8.27
N PHE A 76 3.39 -18.38 -8.41
CA PHE A 76 2.65 -17.58 -7.44
C PHE A 76 1.22 -17.33 -7.94
N GLU A 77 0.25 -17.81 -7.16
CA GLU A 77 -1.17 -17.47 -7.25
C GLU A 77 -1.50 -16.47 -6.14
N MET A 78 -2.44 -15.55 -6.39
CA MET A 78 -2.90 -14.59 -5.37
C MET A 78 -3.97 -15.25 -4.51
N HIS A 79 -3.78 -15.23 -3.20
CA HIS A 79 -4.70 -15.83 -2.25
C HIS A 79 -4.96 -14.88 -1.10
N HIS A 80 -6.12 -15.06 -0.48
CA HIS A 80 -6.41 -14.58 0.87
C HIS A 80 -6.71 -15.79 1.74
N SER A 81 -5.77 -16.16 2.63
CA SER A 81 -5.84 -17.42 3.37
C SER A 81 -6.01 -18.61 2.41
N ILE A 82 -7.10 -19.36 2.52
CA ILE A 82 -7.43 -20.51 1.65
C ILE A 82 -8.18 -20.13 0.37
N ILE A 83 -8.51 -18.85 0.18
CA ILE A 83 -9.35 -18.38 -0.92
C ILE A 83 -8.46 -18.03 -2.12
N ASP A 84 -8.67 -18.71 -3.24
CA ASP A 84 -8.02 -18.43 -4.52
C ASP A 84 -8.68 -17.21 -5.18
N GLU A 85 -7.91 -16.13 -5.33
CA GLU A 85 -8.35 -14.86 -5.92
C GLU A 85 -8.34 -14.85 -7.44
N ARG A 86 -8.04 -15.99 -8.06
CA ARG A 86 -8.10 -16.23 -9.51
C ARG A 86 -7.21 -15.28 -10.31
N GLN A 87 -6.09 -14.88 -9.70
CA GLN A 87 -5.08 -14.02 -10.28
C GLN A 87 -3.71 -14.65 -10.05
N SER A 88 -2.88 -14.66 -11.09
CA SER A 88 -1.47 -15.03 -10.98
C SER A 88 -0.61 -13.80 -10.69
N PHE A 89 0.64 -14.02 -10.27
CA PHE A 89 1.59 -12.91 -10.16
C PHE A 89 1.89 -12.26 -11.52
N ASP A 90 1.81 -13.01 -12.63
CA ASP A 90 1.97 -12.44 -13.98
C ASP A 90 0.83 -11.44 -14.29
N ASP A 91 -0.42 -11.75 -13.87
CA ASP A 91 -1.56 -10.82 -14.02
C ASP A 91 -1.35 -9.54 -13.20
N VAL A 92 -0.90 -9.68 -11.95
CA VAL A 92 -0.57 -8.53 -11.08
C VAL A 92 0.49 -7.64 -11.72
N MET A 93 1.58 -8.24 -12.20
CA MET A 93 2.66 -7.51 -12.85
C MET A 93 2.18 -6.84 -14.15
N GLN A 94 1.32 -7.49 -14.94
CA GLN A 94 0.76 -6.90 -16.15
C GLN A 94 -0.11 -5.66 -15.84
N GLU A 95 -1.00 -5.73 -14.85
CA GLU A 95 -1.83 -4.59 -14.44
C GLU A 95 -0.96 -3.41 -13.93
N CYS A 96 0.01 -3.70 -13.06
CA CYS A 96 0.88 -2.67 -12.48
C CYS A 96 1.80 -2.01 -13.52
N LEU A 97 2.45 -2.80 -14.37
CA LEU A 97 3.36 -2.28 -15.39
C LEU A 97 2.61 -1.57 -16.52
N GLY A 98 1.42 -2.03 -16.88
CA GLY A 98 0.54 -1.32 -17.80
C GLY A 98 0.19 0.08 -17.26
N PHE A 99 -0.23 0.16 -15.99
CA PHE A 99 -0.51 1.43 -15.35
C PHE A 99 0.71 2.38 -15.31
N LEU A 100 1.90 1.86 -14.95
CA LEU A 100 3.13 2.65 -14.89
C LEU A 100 3.61 3.12 -16.27
N SER A 101 3.37 2.32 -17.32
CA SER A 101 3.64 2.71 -18.71
C SER A 101 2.78 3.91 -19.12
N ASP A 102 1.50 3.90 -18.74
CA ASP A 102 0.57 5.00 -19.04
C ASP A 102 0.80 6.23 -18.14
N ASN A 103 1.36 6.03 -16.95
CA ASN A 103 1.57 7.07 -15.93
C ASN A 103 3.03 7.04 -15.41
N PRO A 104 4.02 7.43 -16.23
CA PRO A 104 5.44 7.26 -15.89
C PRO A 104 5.94 8.16 -14.75
N SER A 105 5.13 9.11 -14.29
CA SER A 105 5.41 9.89 -13.09
C SER A 105 5.23 9.08 -11.79
N GLU A 106 4.50 7.98 -11.84
CA GLU A 106 4.08 7.26 -10.64
C GLU A 106 5.08 6.16 -10.25
N THR A 107 5.02 5.71 -9.00
CA THR A 107 5.64 4.48 -8.52
C THR A 107 4.59 3.67 -7.76
N ILE A 108 4.67 2.35 -7.80
CA ILE A 108 3.80 1.47 -7.02
C ILE A 108 4.63 0.80 -5.93
N PHE A 109 4.29 1.03 -4.67
CA PHE A 109 4.79 0.24 -3.55
C PHE A 109 4.06 -1.11 -3.55
N MET A 110 4.80 -2.20 -3.72
CA MET A 110 4.23 -3.54 -3.75
C MET A 110 4.79 -4.34 -2.58
N ARG A 111 3.95 -4.65 -1.60
CA ARG A 111 4.29 -5.65 -0.59
C ARG A 111 4.21 -7.02 -1.23
N ILE A 112 5.32 -7.76 -1.16
CA ILE A 112 5.37 -9.16 -1.57
C ILE A 112 5.47 -10.00 -0.30
N LYS A 113 4.41 -10.76 -0.03
CA LYS A 113 4.27 -11.65 1.14
C LYS A 113 3.95 -13.07 0.68
N GLN A 114 4.47 -14.07 1.37
CA GLN A 114 3.98 -15.44 1.20
C GLN A 114 2.68 -15.65 1.99
N GLU A 115 1.65 -16.15 1.33
CA GLU A 115 0.34 -16.42 1.90
C GLU A 115 0.15 -17.91 2.14
N GLN A 116 0.22 -18.31 3.42
CA GLN A 116 -0.13 -19.63 3.99
C GLN A 116 0.40 -20.92 3.32
N SER A 117 1.12 -20.83 2.20
CA SER A 117 1.76 -21.97 1.56
C SER A 117 2.95 -22.45 2.39
N SER A 118 3.25 -23.74 2.33
CA SER A 118 4.34 -24.36 3.10
C SER A 118 5.72 -24.23 2.45
N ALA A 119 5.84 -23.38 1.42
CA ALA A 119 7.12 -23.16 0.73
C ALA A 119 8.14 -22.55 1.69
N SER A 120 9.39 -22.97 1.56
CA SER A 120 10.49 -22.37 2.30
C SER A 120 10.96 -21.05 1.67
N ASP A 121 11.59 -20.17 2.44
CA ASP A 121 12.22 -18.95 1.92
C ASP A 121 13.13 -19.20 0.69
N PRO A 122 14.02 -20.22 0.67
CA PRO A 122 14.80 -20.56 -0.53
C PRO A 122 13.96 -21.00 -1.73
N GLU A 123 12.87 -21.73 -1.50
CA GLU A 123 11.96 -22.16 -2.57
C GLU A 123 11.21 -20.97 -3.16
N PHE A 124 10.64 -20.10 -2.31
CA PHE A 124 10.00 -18.87 -2.73
C PHE A 124 10.95 -18.02 -3.58
N MET A 125 12.19 -17.83 -3.12
CA MET A 125 13.20 -17.08 -3.87
C MET A 125 13.64 -17.76 -5.16
N SER A 126 13.68 -19.09 -5.21
CA SER A 126 13.97 -19.82 -6.45
C SER A 126 12.89 -19.55 -7.50
N ILE A 127 11.63 -19.49 -7.11
CA ILE A 127 10.52 -19.18 -8.01
C ILE A 127 10.56 -17.70 -8.41
N PHE A 128 10.73 -16.79 -7.44
CA PHE A 128 10.81 -15.35 -7.69
C PHE A 128 11.95 -14.98 -8.65
N ASN A 129 13.16 -15.50 -8.41
CA ASN A 129 14.31 -15.22 -9.25
C ASN A 129 14.28 -15.98 -10.59
N GLY A 130 13.73 -17.20 -10.60
CA GLY A 130 13.66 -18.04 -11.79
C GLY A 130 12.54 -17.62 -12.73
N LYS A 131 11.30 -17.83 -12.32
CA LYS A 131 10.11 -17.55 -13.16
C LYS A 131 9.91 -16.05 -13.36
N TYR A 132 10.01 -15.27 -12.28
CA TYR A 132 9.67 -13.85 -12.26
C TYR A 132 10.88 -12.91 -12.36
N GLY A 133 12.09 -13.44 -12.53
CA GLY A 133 13.33 -12.65 -12.55
C GLY A 133 13.37 -11.59 -13.65
N HIS A 134 12.66 -11.82 -14.76
CA HIS A 134 12.55 -10.86 -15.86
C HIS A 134 11.83 -9.56 -15.47
N TYR A 135 11.01 -9.55 -14.41
CA TYR A 135 10.35 -8.35 -13.91
C TYR A 135 11.26 -7.46 -13.05
N GLN A 136 12.38 -7.97 -12.56
CA GLN A 136 13.24 -7.25 -11.61
C GLN A 136 13.83 -5.96 -12.21
N THR A 137 13.97 -5.86 -13.54
CA THR A 137 14.40 -4.62 -14.21
C THR A 137 13.40 -3.47 -14.07
N SER A 138 12.14 -3.79 -13.76
CA SER A 138 11.06 -2.83 -13.51
C SER A 138 10.81 -2.62 -12.02
N MET A 139 11.65 -3.19 -11.15
CA MET A 139 11.54 -3.08 -9.70
C MET A 139 12.65 -2.20 -9.12
N LEU A 140 12.33 -1.49 -8.05
CA LEU A 140 13.27 -0.76 -7.21
C LEU A 140 13.35 -1.46 -5.84
N PHE A 141 14.56 -1.84 -5.46
CA PHE A 141 14.85 -2.47 -4.16
C PHE A 141 15.60 -1.47 -3.27
N VAL A 142 14.88 -0.75 -2.42
CA VAL A 142 15.44 0.23 -1.49
C VAL A 142 16.04 -0.49 -0.27
N ASP A 143 17.30 -0.20 0.09
CA ASP A 143 17.87 -0.59 1.38
C ASP A 143 17.77 0.60 2.35
N THR A 144 16.77 0.54 3.24
CA THR A 144 16.43 1.60 4.20
C THR A 144 17.55 1.93 5.16
N ARG A 145 18.52 1.03 5.35
CA ARG A 145 19.69 1.25 6.22
C ARG A 145 20.75 2.13 5.55
N ILE A 146 20.66 2.33 4.24
CA ILE A 146 21.58 3.15 3.44
C ILE A 146 20.91 4.46 3.06
N SER A 147 19.67 4.41 2.57
CA SER A 147 18.92 5.56 2.10
C SER A 147 17.42 5.29 2.15
N PRO A 148 16.57 6.30 2.41
CA PRO A 148 15.14 6.13 2.24
C PRO A 148 14.72 5.98 0.78
N GLY A 149 15.61 6.18 -0.20
CA GLY A 149 15.24 6.22 -1.61
C GLY A 149 14.48 7.50 -1.98
N ARG A 150 14.51 7.86 -3.27
CA ARG A 150 13.88 9.09 -3.76
C ARG A 150 12.79 8.81 -4.79
N LEU A 151 11.75 9.65 -4.81
CA LEU A 151 10.65 9.51 -5.76
C LEU A 151 11.15 9.46 -7.21
N GLY A 152 12.11 10.31 -7.59
CA GLY A 152 12.70 10.35 -8.92
C GLY A 152 13.32 9.02 -9.37
N GLU A 153 13.90 8.25 -8.44
CA GLU A 153 14.50 6.93 -8.72
C GLU A 153 13.44 5.84 -8.90
N ALA A 154 12.29 6.02 -8.23
CA ALA A 154 11.17 5.11 -8.18
C ALA A 154 10.16 5.30 -9.34
N ARG A 155 10.10 6.49 -9.95
CA ARG A 155 9.16 6.76 -11.06
C ARG A 155 9.27 5.71 -12.17
N GLY A 156 8.11 5.23 -12.62
CA GLY A 156 7.97 4.18 -13.65
C GLY A 156 8.32 2.77 -13.16
N LYS A 157 8.53 2.57 -11.85
CA LYS A 157 8.92 1.27 -11.28
C LYS A 157 7.98 0.83 -10.16
N ILE A 158 8.09 -0.45 -9.83
CA ILE A 158 7.51 -1.02 -8.63
C ILE A 158 8.55 -0.94 -7.50
N THR A 159 8.28 -0.15 -6.46
CA THR A 159 9.10 -0.11 -5.25
C THR A 159 8.72 -1.29 -4.35
N VAL A 160 9.67 -2.21 -4.13
CA VAL A 160 9.39 -3.46 -3.41
C VAL A 160 9.38 -3.24 -1.91
N VAL A 161 8.26 -3.60 -1.27
CA VAL A 161 8.14 -3.79 0.18
C VAL A 161 8.26 -5.29 0.45
N SER A 162 9.34 -5.69 1.11
CA SER A 162 9.69 -7.10 1.26
C SER A 162 9.14 -7.68 2.56
N ASN A 163 8.19 -8.60 2.43
CA ASN A 163 7.69 -9.42 3.54
C ASN A 163 8.10 -10.89 3.37
N VAL A 164 9.28 -11.11 2.80
CA VAL A 164 9.95 -12.42 2.69
C VAL A 164 11.42 -12.16 3.00
N LYS A 165 11.96 -12.72 4.09
CA LYS A 165 13.27 -12.31 4.64
C LYS A 165 14.43 -12.17 3.63
N PRO A 166 14.64 -13.12 2.69
CA PRO A 166 15.72 -13.02 1.71
C PRO A 166 15.44 -12.07 0.53
N LEU A 167 14.20 -11.61 0.33
CA LEU A 167 13.85 -10.69 -0.75
C LEU A 167 14.36 -9.28 -0.39
N PRO A 168 15.20 -8.63 -1.23
CA PRO A 168 15.61 -7.24 -1.01
C PRO A 168 14.44 -6.26 -1.18
N GLY A 169 14.63 -5.03 -0.75
CA GLY A 169 13.60 -3.97 -0.76
C GLY A 169 13.40 -3.39 0.63
N ILE A 170 12.35 -2.58 0.78
CA ILE A 170 11.96 -2.01 2.07
C ILE A 170 11.50 -3.18 2.94
N ARG A 171 12.34 -3.63 3.88
CA ARG A 171 12.04 -4.84 4.64
C ARG A 171 10.94 -4.58 5.63
N TRP A 172 9.99 -5.50 5.74
CA TRP A 172 8.88 -5.44 6.69
C TRP A 172 9.36 -5.21 8.12
N ASP A 173 10.44 -5.89 8.52
CA ASP A 173 11.05 -5.77 9.85
C ASP A 173 11.67 -4.39 10.14
N ASP A 174 11.93 -3.58 9.11
CA ASP A 174 12.50 -2.24 9.23
C ASP A 174 11.40 -1.15 9.33
N LEU A 175 10.14 -1.50 9.06
CA LEU A 175 8.99 -0.59 9.13
C LEU A 175 8.53 -0.39 10.57
N LYS A 176 8.02 0.82 10.89
CA LYS A 176 7.21 1.03 12.09
C LYS A 176 5.75 0.77 11.73
N ILE A 177 5.18 -0.29 12.29
CA ILE A 177 3.91 -0.88 11.82
C ILE A 177 2.81 -0.83 12.89
N GLN A 178 1.60 -0.51 12.45
CA GLN A 178 0.33 -0.92 13.05
C GLN A 178 -0.33 -1.87 12.05
N ASP A 179 -0.59 -3.11 12.45
CA ASP A 179 -1.24 -4.15 11.61
C ASP A 179 -2.11 -5.09 12.47
N ASP A 180 -2.74 -4.55 13.52
CA ASP A 180 -3.69 -5.31 14.35
C ASP A 180 -5.02 -5.41 13.59
N ASP A 181 -5.16 -6.46 12.79
CA ASP A 181 -6.27 -6.75 11.89
C ASP A 181 -7.40 -7.56 12.56
N GLU A 182 -7.19 -8.09 13.77
CA GLU A 182 -8.19 -8.79 14.59
C GLU A 182 -8.91 -7.85 15.58
N GLN A 183 -8.66 -6.54 15.50
CA GLN A 183 -9.29 -5.56 16.38
C GLN A 183 -10.75 -5.29 15.99
N ASP A 184 -11.66 -6.03 16.61
CA ASP A 184 -13.11 -5.95 16.43
C ASP A 184 -13.75 -4.64 16.96
N ASP A 185 -13.14 -3.99 17.95
CA ASP A 185 -13.60 -2.72 18.50
C ASP A 185 -13.13 -1.54 17.63
N HIS A 186 -14.09 -0.90 16.97
CA HIS A 186 -13.88 0.22 16.06
C HIS A 186 -13.06 1.37 16.70
N ALA A 187 -13.36 1.71 17.97
CA ALA A 187 -12.70 2.82 18.65
C ALA A 187 -11.27 2.45 19.07
N LYS A 188 -11.04 1.21 19.50
CA LYS A 188 -9.67 0.72 19.78
C LYS A 188 -8.83 0.65 18.52
N LYS A 189 -9.38 0.12 17.42
CA LYS A 189 -8.68 0.11 16.11
C LYS A 189 -8.31 1.53 15.69
N TRP A 190 -9.24 2.47 15.78
CA TRP A 190 -8.95 3.88 15.51
C TRP A 190 -7.85 4.44 16.41
N ASN A 191 -7.85 4.16 17.72
CA ASN A 191 -6.81 4.66 18.62
C ASN A 191 -5.41 4.15 18.23
N LEU A 192 -5.30 2.91 17.76
CA LEU A 192 -4.02 2.38 17.24
C LEU A 192 -3.59 3.12 15.96
N ILE A 193 -4.53 3.33 15.03
CA ILE A 193 -4.30 4.09 13.80
C ILE A 193 -3.84 5.51 14.13
N GLU A 194 -4.61 6.23 14.93
CA GLU A 194 -4.33 7.63 15.32
C GLU A 194 -2.98 7.76 16.03
N THR A 195 -2.63 6.80 16.89
CA THR A 195 -1.32 6.79 17.57
C THR A 195 -0.18 6.77 16.56
N LEU A 196 -0.26 5.90 15.54
CA LEU A 196 0.80 5.81 14.54
C LEU A 196 0.79 6.98 13.54
N LEU A 197 -0.38 7.55 13.21
CA LEU A 197 -0.49 8.79 12.43
C LEU A 197 0.23 9.96 13.13
N ASN A 198 -0.02 10.13 14.44
CA ASN A 198 0.61 11.18 15.23
C ASN A 198 2.12 11.01 15.35
N ASP A 199 2.59 9.77 15.51
CA ASP A 199 4.01 9.45 15.56
C ASP A 199 4.71 9.74 14.22
N ALA A 200 4.13 9.29 13.10
CA ALA A 200 4.65 9.55 11.75
C ALA A 200 4.76 11.06 11.47
N ALA A 201 3.66 11.79 11.68
CA ALA A 201 3.63 13.24 11.47
C ALA A 201 4.65 13.97 12.34
N SER A 202 4.81 13.56 13.60
CA SER A 202 5.80 14.16 14.52
C SER A 202 7.23 13.86 14.08
N TYR A 203 7.51 12.62 13.66
CA TYR A 203 8.85 12.17 13.30
C TYR A 203 9.35 12.84 12.01
N HIS A 204 8.51 12.86 10.97
CA HIS A 204 8.90 13.38 9.66
C HIS A 204 9.03 14.91 9.57
N ASN A 205 8.74 15.64 10.66
CA ASN A 205 9.07 17.06 10.75
C ASN A 205 10.57 17.35 10.59
N ASN A 206 11.44 16.41 11.00
CA ASN A 206 12.89 16.62 10.97
C ASN A 206 13.68 15.40 10.46
N HIS A 207 13.00 14.33 10.06
CA HIS A 207 13.62 13.05 9.70
C HIS A 207 13.00 12.48 8.43
N GLU A 208 13.76 11.66 7.71
CA GLU A 208 13.34 11.03 6.46
C GLU A 208 13.75 9.56 6.36
N ASP A 209 14.26 8.95 7.43
CA ASP A 209 14.87 7.61 7.42
C ASP A 209 13.92 6.48 7.89
N GLN A 210 12.80 6.82 8.53
CA GLN A 210 11.82 5.84 8.99
C GLN A 210 10.64 5.72 8.01
N TYR A 211 10.36 4.49 7.60
CA TYR A 211 9.12 4.14 6.92
C TYR A 211 8.04 3.72 7.91
N TYR A 212 6.82 4.15 7.63
CA TYR A 212 5.62 3.85 8.40
C TYR A 212 4.62 3.07 7.56
N LEU A 213 3.98 2.07 8.16
CA LEU A 213 2.83 1.40 7.59
C LEU A 213 1.73 1.32 8.65
N ASN A 214 0.58 1.90 8.33
CA ASN A 214 -0.53 2.02 9.26
C ASN A 214 -1.78 1.40 8.63
N SER A 215 -2.10 0.19 9.07
CA SER A 215 -3.12 -0.67 8.51
C SER A 215 -4.51 -0.27 9.03
N PHE A 216 -5.42 0.11 8.13
CA PHE A 216 -6.76 0.55 8.52
C PHE A 216 -7.76 -0.61 8.54
N ASN A 217 -7.46 -1.69 7.80
CA ASN A 217 -8.24 -2.91 7.82
C ASN A 217 -8.25 -3.53 9.23
N ALA A 218 -9.40 -4.07 9.59
CA ALA A 218 -9.55 -5.03 10.66
C ALA A 218 -10.88 -5.77 10.46
N HIS A 219 -11.07 -6.84 11.21
CA HIS A 219 -12.28 -7.65 11.18
C HIS A 219 -12.65 -8.10 12.60
N ASP A 220 -13.91 -8.46 12.78
CA ASP A 220 -14.36 -9.21 13.94
C ASP A 220 -14.14 -10.70 13.64
N PRO A 221 -13.31 -11.42 14.43
CA PRO A 221 -13.07 -12.86 14.21
C PRO A 221 -14.34 -13.72 14.31
N ILE A 222 -15.44 -13.18 14.86
CA ILE A 222 -16.73 -13.84 15.03
C ILE A 222 -17.72 -13.43 13.91
N ASP A 223 -17.79 -12.14 13.55
CA ASP A 223 -18.54 -11.69 12.38
C ASP A 223 -17.69 -11.74 11.11
N LEU A 224 -17.75 -12.89 10.45
CA LEU A 224 -16.98 -13.14 9.24
C LEU A 224 -17.52 -12.43 7.99
N THR A 225 -18.56 -11.60 8.09
CA THR A 225 -19.27 -11.05 6.92
C THR A 225 -19.29 -9.52 6.85
N SER A 226 -19.92 -8.83 7.80
CA SER A 226 -20.15 -7.38 7.71
C SER A 226 -19.04 -6.54 8.31
N SER A 227 -18.34 -7.06 9.32
CA SER A 227 -17.41 -6.29 10.15
C SER A 227 -16.34 -5.55 9.34
N ILE A 228 -15.79 -6.17 8.28
CA ILE A 228 -14.71 -5.60 7.46
C ILE A 228 -15.17 -4.26 6.88
N LYS A 229 -16.35 -4.22 6.27
CA LYS A 229 -16.87 -3.02 5.64
C LYS A 229 -17.30 -1.96 6.66
N ASP A 230 -17.86 -2.38 7.78
CA ASP A 230 -18.29 -1.48 8.85
C ASP A 230 -17.10 -0.79 9.53
N ILE A 231 -16.02 -1.54 9.81
CA ILE A 231 -14.76 -1.01 10.34
C ILE A 231 -14.09 -0.09 9.31
N ALA A 232 -14.05 -0.49 8.04
CA ALA A 232 -13.49 0.35 6.96
C ALA A 232 -14.24 1.69 6.85
N GLN A 233 -15.57 1.68 6.92
CA GLN A 233 -16.38 2.90 6.89
C GLN A 233 -16.14 3.78 8.12
N TYR A 234 -16.01 3.16 9.30
CA TYR A 234 -15.73 3.89 10.54
C TYR A 234 -14.35 4.56 10.51
N THR A 235 -13.30 3.80 10.19
CA THR A 235 -11.91 4.29 10.15
C THR A 235 -11.73 5.35 9.07
N LYS A 236 -12.36 5.20 7.88
CA LYS A 236 -12.43 6.23 6.85
C LYS A 236 -12.97 7.55 7.40
N ASN A 237 -14.13 7.53 8.05
CA ASN A 237 -14.75 8.75 8.58
C ASN A 237 -13.89 9.42 9.65
N LYS A 238 -13.25 8.62 10.52
CA LYS A 238 -12.35 9.14 11.56
C LYS A 238 -11.09 9.74 10.96
N PHE A 239 -10.50 9.10 9.94
CA PHE A 239 -9.32 9.61 9.26
C PHE A 239 -9.59 10.90 8.50
N MET A 240 -10.72 10.99 7.78
CA MET A 240 -11.09 12.22 7.12
C MET A 240 -11.22 13.36 8.14
N ASN A 241 -11.92 13.14 9.26
CA ASN A 241 -12.02 14.12 10.35
C ASN A 241 -10.66 14.50 10.94
N TYR A 242 -9.77 13.52 11.13
CA TYR A 242 -8.42 13.74 11.66
C TYR A 242 -7.61 14.66 10.75
N ILE A 243 -7.59 14.40 9.44
CA ILE A 243 -6.84 15.26 8.51
C ILE A 243 -7.48 16.64 8.35
N GLU A 244 -8.82 16.79 8.48
CA GLU A 244 -9.42 18.14 8.46
C GLU A 244 -8.93 19.04 9.60
N GLN A 245 -8.53 18.43 10.73
CA GLN A 245 -8.09 19.12 11.93
C GLN A 245 -6.56 19.16 12.06
N ALA A 246 -5.83 18.59 11.09
CA ALA A 246 -4.37 18.52 11.15
C ALA A 246 -3.76 19.94 11.14
N PRO A 247 -2.96 20.30 12.16
CA PRO A 247 -2.59 21.69 12.44
C PRO A 247 -1.55 22.29 11.47
N VAL A 248 -0.81 21.47 10.70
CA VAL A 248 0.28 21.95 9.84
C VAL A 248 0.46 21.07 8.60
N SER A 249 1.04 21.63 7.54
CA SER A 249 1.51 20.94 6.34
C SER A 249 2.99 21.30 6.13
N PRO A 250 3.85 20.36 5.69
CA PRO A 250 3.51 18.98 5.36
C PRO A 250 3.38 18.08 6.60
N CYS A 251 2.45 17.12 6.54
CA CYS A 251 2.35 15.99 7.47
C CYS A 251 2.40 14.70 6.64
N TYR A 252 3.39 13.86 6.89
CA TYR A 252 3.51 12.58 6.20
C TYR A 252 3.06 11.45 7.11
N TYR A 253 2.26 10.55 6.57
CA TYR A 253 1.62 9.48 7.33
C TYR A 253 2.11 8.08 6.92
N GLY A 254 2.97 7.98 5.90
CA GLY A 254 3.51 6.72 5.40
C GLY A 254 2.53 5.98 4.50
N LEU A 255 2.63 4.64 4.52
CA LEU A 255 1.80 3.73 3.75
C LEU A 255 0.50 3.45 4.53
N LEU A 256 -0.65 3.71 3.90
CA LEU A 256 -1.98 3.61 4.51
C LEU A 256 -2.84 2.59 3.75
N PRO A 257 -2.63 1.27 3.92
CA PRO A 257 -3.51 0.28 3.34
C PRO A 257 -4.90 0.29 4.00
N VAL A 258 -5.94 0.27 3.16
CA VAL A 258 -7.34 0.24 3.58
C VAL A 258 -8.07 -0.92 2.92
N ASP A 259 -9.14 -1.41 3.55
CA ASP A 259 -10.17 -2.18 2.85
C ASP A 259 -11.11 -1.23 2.09
N PHE A 260 -11.61 -1.70 0.95
CA PHE A 260 -12.59 -1.00 0.11
C PHE A 260 -12.17 0.44 -0.23
N ILE A 261 -11.10 0.57 -1.04
CA ILE A 261 -10.61 1.90 -1.47
C ILE A 261 -11.68 2.76 -2.15
N ASP A 262 -12.70 2.13 -2.74
CA ASP A 262 -13.86 2.78 -3.35
C ASP A 262 -14.81 3.47 -2.33
N LEU A 263 -14.59 3.30 -1.02
CA LEU A 263 -15.22 4.11 0.02
C LEU A 263 -14.71 5.56 0.03
N TYR A 264 -13.50 5.80 -0.49
CA TYR A 264 -12.90 7.13 -0.58
C TYR A 264 -13.32 7.78 -1.90
N SER A 265 -14.03 8.89 -1.80
CA SER A 265 -14.39 9.67 -2.99
C SER A 265 -13.15 10.30 -3.62
N GLU A 266 -13.28 10.78 -4.86
CA GLU A 266 -12.19 11.52 -5.52
C GLU A 266 -11.74 12.74 -4.68
N ASP A 267 -12.68 13.45 -4.04
CA ASP A 267 -12.37 14.58 -3.17
C ASP A 267 -11.67 14.14 -1.88
N ASP A 268 -12.09 13.02 -1.28
CA ASP A 268 -11.40 12.44 -0.12
C ASP A 268 -9.93 12.13 -0.49
N MET A 269 -9.72 11.43 -1.61
CA MET A 269 -8.39 11.06 -2.10
C MET A 269 -7.53 12.29 -2.39
N LYS A 270 -8.06 13.29 -3.09
CA LYS A 270 -7.31 14.54 -3.35
C LYS A 270 -6.90 15.25 -2.07
N ARG A 271 -7.77 15.26 -1.06
CA ARG A 271 -7.49 15.89 0.24
C ARG A 271 -6.38 15.16 1.00
N ILE A 272 -6.39 13.82 0.98
CA ILE A 272 -5.32 13.01 1.58
C ILE A 272 -4.00 13.25 0.85
N LEU A 273 -4.03 13.21 -0.48
CA LEU A 273 -2.82 13.32 -1.31
C LEU A 273 -2.21 14.71 -1.27
N TYR A 274 -3.00 15.77 -1.01
CA TYR A 274 -2.53 17.14 -0.83
C TYR A 274 -1.41 17.28 0.21
N TYR A 275 -1.37 16.40 1.23
CA TYR A 275 -0.31 16.40 2.26
C TYR A 275 1.09 16.00 1.74
N ASN A 276 1.20 15.56 0.48
CA ASN A 276 2.49 15.33 -0.17
C ASN A 276 3.13 16.61 -0.76
N ASN A 277 2.42 17.74 -0.71
CA ASN A 277 2.90 19.06 -1.16
C ASN A 277 4.03 19.61 -0.31
#